data_AF-A0A1X7KTE3-F1
#
_entry.id   AF-A0A1X7KTE3-F1
#
_cell.length_a   1.000
_cell.length_b   1.000
_cell.length_c   1.000
_cell.angle_alpha   90.00
_cell.angle_beta   90.00
_cell.angle_gamma   90.00
#
_symmetry.space_group_name_H-M   'P 1'
#
loop_
_entity.id
_entity.type
_entity.pdbx_description
1 polymer ?
#
loop_
_entity_poly.entity_id
_entity_poly.type
_entity_poly.pdbx_seq_one_letter_code
_entity_poly.pdbx_strand_id
1 'polypeptide(L)'
;MVGLLEIPSKLEGATSRRIMHEYETKVRPEHFSQPIDIDVTLSGNQTSLMANMPQYPFRSTANAIAFIEELLTLGISSVVLRIRGSLYGPDDDAVIRSHGEAIRLIREHFPKDKLEIVVDPFSIALNKDGTWGVKDQDGNLSYEQTAELIQAITIHFAESGMDSIITLGRIEHEVLLTRQALEKIQRTDIKISSFSQNSETKNAYIYLEHTPDKLDTGQKILVGNFTEMNIQMLTDVLDGSNQVIVKPLENFQLILMAQLLLANANFLSDYLHSPPVQALLRLNESTAQKINRILHHIPQFHELSRKVKVGAYSVSGTYYMQKKIEQEKSERFAYNVVEESLANALASAGPSLYRIIDRNASWFVKQQRSLQA
;
A
#
# COMPACT_ATOMS: atom_id res chain seq x y z
N MET A 1 18.65 4.05 47.42
CA MET A 1 17.70 5.18 47.42
C MET A 1 17.96 5.99 46.17
N VAL A 2 17.08 5.91 45.17
CA VAL A 2 17.12 6.82 44.02
C VAL A 2 16.45 8.11 44.52
N GLY A 3 17.22 9.19 44.64
CA GLY A 3 16.65 10.49 45.03
C GLY A 3 15.58 10.87 44.02
N LEU A 4 14.35 11.11 44.49
CA LEU A 4 13.28 11.65 43.66
C LEU A 4 13.74 13.04 43.19
N LEU A 5 13.78 13.25 41.87
CA LEU A 5 14.02 14.56 41.29
C LEU A 5 12.95 15.51 41.84
N GLU A 6 13.38 16.60 42.49
CA GLU A 6 12.47 17.60 43.05
C GLU A 6 11.59 18.18 41.93
N ILE A 7 10.28 18.01 42.07
CA ILE A 7 9.31 18.65 41.18
C ILE A 7 9.27 20.13 41.56
N PRO A 8 9.54 21.08 40.63
CA PRO A 8 9.54 22.51 40.94
C PRO A 8 8.22 22.92 41.60
N SER A 9 8.30 23.61 42.73
CA SER A 9 7.16 24.03 43.56
C SER A 9 6.24 25.06 42.89
N LYS A 10 6.55 25.50 41.67
CA LYS A 10 5.73 26.38 40.83
C LYS A 10 5.41 25.73 39.49
N LEU A 11 4.42 24.84 39.50
CA LEU A 11 3.58 24.57 38.33
C LEU A 11 2.31 25.44 38.44
N GLU A 12 2.48 26.75 38.63
CA GLU A 12 1.35 27.69 38.70
C GLU A 12 0.85 27.99 37.27
N GLY A 13 -0.34 27.48 36.94
CA GLY A 13 -1.18 28.06 35.88
C GLY A 13 -1.33 27.28 34.56
N ALA A 14 -0.62 26.18 34.32
CA ALA A 14 -0.80 25.39 33.10
C ALA A 14 -1.85 24.28 33.30
N THR A 15 -3.07 24.48 32.82
CA THR A 15 -4.14 23.45 32.81
C THR A 15 -4.06 22.51 31.61
N SER A 16 -3.21 22.83 30.62
CA SER A 16 -3.05 22.08 29.38
C SER A 16 -1.72 21.33 29.35
N ARG A 17 -1.75 20.07 28.90
CA ARG A 17 -0.54 19.29 28.57
C ARG A 17 0.05 19.67 27.21
N ARG A 18 -0.68 20.45 26.40
CA ARG A 18 -0.25 20.89 25.08
C ARG A 18 0.84 21.96 25.23
N ILE A 19 2.02 21.69 24.68
CA ILE A 19 3.13 22.63 24.63
C ILE A 19 3.06 23.47 23.34
N MET A 20 2.82 22.82 22.19
CA MET A 20 2.73 23.48 20.89
C MET A 20 1.29 23.58 20.40
N HIS A 21 0.91 24.73 19.85
CA HIS A 21 -0.43 25.00 19.34
C HIS A 21 -0.55 24.87 17.82
N GLU A 22 0.55 24.56 17.15
CA GLU A 22 0.62 24.28 15.72
C GLU A 22 0.93 22.80 15.50
N TYR A 23 0.43 22.26 14.39
CA TYR A 23 0.76 20.89 13.99
C TYR A 23 2.20 20.81 13.48
N GLU A 24 2.95 19.81 13.96
CA GLU A 24 4.29 19.49 13.45
C GLU A 24 4.26 19.05 11.97
N THR A 25 3.19 18.36 11.58
CA THR A 25 2.96 17.91 10.21
C THR A 25 1.56 18.31 9.75
N LYS A 26 1.44 18.75 8.49
CA LYS A 26 0.15 19.08 7.87
C LYS A 26 -0.08 18.15 6.69
N VAL A 27 -1.30 17.61 6.59
CA VAL A 27 -1.71 16.78 5.44
C VAL A 27 -1.88 17.69 4.22
N ARG A 28 -1.26 17.31 3.10
CA ARG A 28 -1.28 18.08 1.84
C ARG A 28 -1.55 17.16 0.64
N PRO A 29 -2.07 17.67 -0.49
CA PRO A 29 -2.41 16.87 -1.66
C PRO A 29 -1.28 15.97 -2.17
N GLU A 30 -0.03 16.46 -2.13
CA GLU A 30 1.16 15.72 -2.56
C GLU A 30 1.53 14.54 -1.66
N HIS A 31 0.87 14.36 -0.51
CA HIS A 31 1.04 13.18 0.31
C HIS A 31 0.20 12.00 -0.17
N PHE A 32 -0.77 12.21 -1.08
CA PHE A 32 -1.71 11.16 -1.48
C PHE A 32 -1.35 10.49 -2.79
N SER A 33 -1.81 9.24 -2.90
CA SER A 33 -2.08 8.56 -4.16
C SER A 33 -3.53 8.06 -4.11
N GLN A 34 -4.36 8.44 -5.08
CA GLN A 34 -5.78 8.10 -5.08
C GLN A 34 -5.99 6.75 -5.80
N PRO A 35 -6.54 5.71 -5.13
CA PRO A 35 -7.00 4.53 -5.83
C PRO A 35 -8.14 4.88 -6.79
N ILE A 36 -8.13 4.27 -7.95
CA ILE A 36 -9.19 4.33 -8.97
C ILE A 36 -9.52 2.90 -9.37
N ASP A 37 -10.73 2.48 -9.07
CA ASP A 37 -11.25 1.18 -9.45
C ASP A 37 -11.89 1.26 -10.85
N ILE A 38 -11.25 0.63 -11.82
CA ILE A 38 -11.65 0.66 -13.24
C ILE A 38 -12.31 -0.66 -13.59
N ASP A 39 -13.45 -0.60 -14.27
CA ASP A 39 -14.10 -1.75 -14.88
C ASP A 39 -14.06 -1.60 -16.40
N VAL A 40 -13.22 -2.41 -17.05
CA VAL A 40 -13.01 -2.32 -18.52
C VAL A 40 -14.19 -2.87 -19.33
N THR A 41 -15.21 -3.43 -18.67
CA THR A 41 -16.47 -3.82 -19.32
C THR A 41 -17.43 -2.63 -19.49
N LEU A 42 -17.22 -1.53 -18.74
CA LEU A 42 -18.00 -0.31 -18.89
C LEU A 42 -17.52 0.48 -20.11
N SER A 43 -18.48 0.93 -20.92
CA SER A 43 -18.21 1.72 -22.12
C SER A 43 -18.50 3.21 -21.93
N GLY A 44 -17.87 4.06 -22.74
CA GLY A 44 -18.05 5.50 -22.69
C GLY A 44 -17.59 6.12 -21.36
N ASN A 45 -18.15 7.26 -20.99
CA ASN A 45 -17.87 7.96 -19.73
C ASN A 45 -18.93 7.57 -18.68
N GLN A 46 -18.79 6.37 -18.10
CA GLN A 46 -19.78 5.79 -17.19
C GLN A 46 -19.17 5.31 -15.88
N THR A 47 -20.04 5.13 -14.90
CA THR A 47 -19.71 4.54 -13.59
C THR A 47 -20.72 3.47 -13.23
N SER A 48 -20.31 2.50 -12.43
CA SER A 48 -21.24 1.56 -11.78
C SER A 48 -21.01 1.54 -10.27
N LEU A 49 -22.04 1.15 -9.53
CA LEU A 49 -21.96 1.09 -8.07
C LEU A 49 -20.99 0.00 -7.63
N MET A 50 -20.25 0.29 -6.56
CA MET A 50 -19.45 -0.69 -5.85
C MET A 50 -20.15 -1.02 -4.53
N ALA A 51 -20.40 -2.30 -4.29
CA ALA A 51 -21.04 -2.76 -3.07
C ALA A 51 -20.28 -2.25 -1.84
N ASN A 52 -21.02 -1.80 -0.82
CA ASN A 52 -20.45 -1.30 0.44
C ASN A 52 -19.38 -0.21 0.30
N MET A 53 -19.35 0.53 -0.81
CA MET A 53 -18.40 1.62 -1.05
C MET A 53 -19.17 2.87 -1.48
N PRO A 54 -19.96 3.48 -0.57
CA PRO A 54 -20.81 4.62 -0.91
C PRO A 54 -19.94 5.75 -1.48
N GLN A 55 -20.42 6.40 -2.55
CA GLN A 55 -19.73 7.49 -3.25
C GLN A 55 -18.38 7.12 -3.90
N TYR A 56 -18.02 5.82 -3.95
CA TYR A 56 -16.80 5.34 -4.57
C TYR A 56 -17.15 4.27 -5.62
N PRO A 57 -17.45 4.67 -6.87
CA PRO A 57 -17.92 3.76 -7.90
C PRO A 57 -16.76 3.04 -8.62
N PHE A 58 -17.10 1.98 -9.34
CA PHE A 58 -16.28 1.55 -10.48
C PHE A 58 -16.42 2.57 -11.61
N ARG A 59 -15.33 2.79 -12.35
CA ARG A 59 -15.27 3.74 -13.47
C ARG A 59 -14.94 3.01 -14.76
N SER A 60 -15.53 3.42 -15.88
CA SER A 60 -14.95 3.08 -17.19
C SER A 60 -13.59 3.78 -17.35
N THR A 61 -12.78 3.34 -18.32
CA THR A 61 -11.48 3.99 -18.62
C THR A 61 -11.65 5.48 -18.96
N ALA A 62 -12.65 5.85 -19.76
CA ALA A 62 -12.87 7.26 -20.10
C ALA A 62 -13.34 8.10 -18.90
N ASN A 63 -14.14 7.53 -18.00
CA ASN A 63 -14.52 8.20 -16.76
C ASN A 63 -13.34 8.33 -15.79
N ALA A 64 -12.46 7.32 -15.72
CA ALA A 64 -11.24 7.38 -14.95
C ALA A 64 -10.32 8.51 -15.43
N ILE A 65 -10.18 8.71 -16.75
CA ILE A 65 -9.44 9.84 -17.32
C ILE A 65 -10.02 11.17 -16.84
N ALA A 66 -11.34 11.40 -16.98
CA ALA A 66 -11.98 12.62 -16.52
C ALA A 66 -11.80 12.84 -15.00
N PHE A 67 -11.86 11.77 -14.21
CA PHE A 67 -11.63 11.86 -12.77
C PHE A 67 -10.17 12.21 -12.43
N ILE A 68 -9.20 11.70 -13.19
CA ILE A 68 -7.78 12.06 -13.01
C ILE A 68 -7.55 13.55 -13.29
N GLU A 69 -8.21 14.14 -14.30
CA GLU A 69 -8.13 15.59 -14.53
C GLU A 69 -8.57 16.37 -13.29
N GLU A 70 -9.68 15.96 -12.67
CA GLU A 70 -10.16 16.54 -11.41
C GLU A 70 -9.11 16.40 -10.29
N LEU A 71 -8.50 15.22 -10.12
CA LEU A 71 -7.46 14.98 -9.11
C LEU A 71 -6.26 15.92 -9.29
N LEU A 72 -5.84 16.17 -10.53
CA LEU A 72 -4.75 17.10 -10.83
C LEU A 72 -5.10 18.53 -10.40
N THR A 73 -6.36 18.98 -10.56
CA THR A 73 -6.80 20.29 -10.03
C THR A 73 -6.79 20.37 -8.50
N LEU A 74 -6.89 19.21 -7.84
CA LEU A 74 -6.75 19.10 -6.38
C LEU A 74 -5.29 19.07 -5.93
N GLY A 75 -4.33 18.90 -6.86
CA GLY A 75 -2.90 18.73 -6.57
C GLY A 75 -2.50 17.28 -6.29
N ILE A 76 -3.39 16.31 -6.55
CA ILE A 76 -3.10 14.88 -6.41
C ILE A 76 -2.54 14.37 -7.75
N SER A 77 -1.22 14.15 -7.80
CA SER A 77 -0.48 13.78 -9.01
C SER A 77 -0.06 12.31 -9.07
N SER A 78 -0.66 11.46 -8.23
CA SER A 78 -0.38 10.02 -8.15
C SER A 78 -1.68 9.25 -8.02
N VAL A 79 -1.81 8.15 -8.76
CA VAL A 79 -2.98 7.27 -8.73
C VAL A 79 -2.58 5.81 -8.64
N VAL A 80 -3.41 5.01 -7.97
CA VAL A 80 -3.32 3.55 -7.99
C VAL A 80 -4.45 2.99 -8.83
N LEU A 81 -4.13 2.40 -9.98
CA LEU A 81 -5.11 1.78 -10.85
C LEU A 81 -5.39 0.35 -10.39
N ARG A 82 -6.66 0.08 -10.08
CA ARG A 82 -7.19 -1.25 -9.73
C ARG A 82 -8.20 -1.62 -10.81
N ILE A 83 -7.75 -2.39 -11.78
CA ILE A 83 -8.52 -2.64 -13.00
C ILE A 83 -9.19 -4.00 -12.88
N ARG A 84 -10.45 -4.14 -13.24
CA ARG A 84 -11.14 -5.43 -13.38
C ARG A 84 -11.75 -5.53 -14.78
N GLY A 85 -11.87 -6.76 -15.29
CA GLY A 85 -12.64 -7.09 -16.49
C GLY A 85 -13.87 -7.93 -16.17
N SER A 86 -14.36 -8.67 -17.17
CA SER A 86 -15.32 -9.74 -16.95
C SER A 86 -14.70 -10.76 -16.00
N LEU A 87 -15.02 -10.62 -14.71
CA LEU A 87 -14.57 -11.51 -13.66
C LEU A 87 -14.95 -12.93 -14.10
N TYR A 88 -13.98 -13.86 -14.05
CA TYR A 88 -14.14 -15.29 -14.35
C TYR A 88 -14.13 -15.66 -15.85
N GLY A 89 -12.95 -15.67 -16.45
CA GLY A 89 -12.65 -16.41 -17.68
C GLY A 89 -11.29 -17.12 -17.55
N PRO A 90 -11.04 -18.25 -18.23
CA PRO A 90 -9.80 -19.02 -18.11
C PRO A 90 -8.60 -18.41 -18.86
N ASP A 91 -8.74 -17.21 -19.44
CA ASP A 91 -7.74 -16.58 -20.30
C ASP A 91 -7.10 -15.39 -19.56
N ASP A 92 -6.12 -15.68 -18.71
CA ASP A 92 -5.34 -14.68 -17.98
C ASP A 92 -4.69 -13.68 -18.94
N ASP A 93 -4.25 -14.12 -20.11
CA ASP A 93 -3.62 -13.25 -21.11
C ASP A 93 -4.62 -12.22 -21.66
N ALA A 94 -5.87 -12.59 -21.91
CA ALA A 94 -6.89 -11.63 -22.32
C ALA A 94 -7.18 -10.58 -21.24
N VAL A 95 -7.22 -11.00 -19.97
CA VAL A 95 -7.39 -10.09 -18.84
C VAL A 95 -6.22 -9.12 -18.75
N ILE A 96 -4.99 -9.63 -18.78
CA ILE A 96 -3.75 -8.83 -18.78
C ILE A 96 -3.75 -7.81 -19.93
N ARG A 97 -4.08 -8.23 -21.16
CA ARG A 97 -4.18 -7.34 -22.33
C ARG A 97 -5.20 -6.23 -22.13
N SER A 98 -6.37 -6.55 -21.60
CA SER A 98 -7.43 -5.56 -21.36
C SER A 98 -7.02 -4.52 -20.30
N HIS A 99 -6.29 -4.95 -19.26
CA HIS A 99 -5.76 -4.07 -18.23
C HIS A 99 -4.63 -3.18 -18.80
N GLY A 100 -3.72 -3.77 -19.59
CA GLY A 100 -2.65 -3.05 -20.28
C GLY A 100 -3.20 -1.95 -21.19
N GLU A 101 -4.24 -2.24 -21.94
CA GLU A 101 -4.91 -1.26 -22.80
C GLU A 101 -5.48 -0.07 -22.01
N ALA A 102 -6.13 -0.31 -20.87
CA ALA A 102 -6.62 0.78 -20.03
C ALA A 102 -5.48 1.63 -19.45
N ILE A 103 -4.36 1.01 -19.04
CA ILE A 103 -3.16 1.72 -18.57
C ILE A 103 -2.58 2.60 -19.70
N ARG A 104 -2.46 2.04 -20.91
CA ARG A 104 -1.96 2.72 -22.10
C ARG A 104 -2.79 3.96 -22.44
N LEU A 105 -4.12 3.82 -22.49
CA LEU A 105 -5.03 4.93 -22.76
C LEU A 105 -4.90 6.07 -21.72
N ILE A 106 -4.76 5.73 -20.44
CA ILE A 106 -4.54 6.72 -19.38
C ILE A 106 -3.17 7.40 -19.56
N ARG A 107 -2.11 6.63 -19.84
CA ARG A 107 -0.77 7.19 -20.07
C ARG A 107 -0.71 8.11 -21.29
N GLU A 108 -1.42 7.79 -22.36
CA GLU A 108 -1.49 8.63 -23.56
C GLU A 108 -2.11 10.00 -23.27
N HIS A 109 -3.07 10.06 -22.36
CA HIS A 109 -3.70 11.31 -21.93
C HIS A 109 -2.85 12.08 -20.90
N PHE A 110 -2.13 11.37 -20.03
CA PHE A 110 -1.33 11.95 -18.96
C PHE A 110 0.16 11.56 -19.04
N PRO A 111 1.05 12.46 -19.51
CA PRO A 111 2.48 12.17 -19.58
C PRO A 111 3.12 11.99 -18.18
N LYS A 112 4.28 11.31 -18.14
CA LYS A 112 4.96 10.89 -16.90
C LYS A 112 5.35 12.03 -15.96
N ASP A 113 5.56 13.24 -16.49
CA ASP A 113 5.87 14.44 -15.71
C ASP A 113 4.65 15.04 -14.99
N LYS A 114 3.43 14.65 -15.38
CA LYS A 114 2.18 15.13 -14.79
C LYS A 114 1.52 14.15 -13.83
N LEU A 115 1.61 12.85 -14.13
CA LEU A 115 0.89 11.82 -13.38
C LEU A 115 1.78 10.59 -13.17
N GLU A 116 1.97 10.22 -11.90
CA GLU A 116 2.51 8.93 -11.50
C GLU A 116 1.40 7.87 -11.54
N ILE A 117 1.57 6.84 -12.37
CA ILE A 117 0.65 5.71 -12.50
C ILE A 117 1.25 4.51 -11.77
N VAL A 118 0.63 4.15 -10.65
CA VAL A 118 0.90 2.92 -9.91
C VAL A 118 -0.16 1.88 -10.26
N VAL A 119 0.22 0.64 -10.53
CA VAL A 119 -0.73 -0.42 -10.90
C VAL A 119 -0.79 -1.50 -9.82
N ASP A 120 -2.00 -1.87 -9.41
CA ASP A 120 -2.29 -2.97 -8.49
C ASP A 120 -2.90 -4.16 -9.28
N PRO A 121 -2.18 -5.28 -9.45
CA PRO A 121 -2.62 -6.43 -10.25
C PRO A 121 -3.60 -7.37 -9.52
N PHE A 122 -4.12 -6.97 -8.36
CA PHE A 122 -4.91 -7.83 -7.47
C PHE A 122 -6.05 -8.62 -8.14
N SER A 123 -6.72 -8.04 -9.13
CA SER A 123 -7.89 -8.64 -9.79
C SER A 123 -7.58 -9.77 -10.76
N ILE A 124 -6.32 -9.92 -11.21
CA ILE A 124 -5.97 -10.82 -12.32
C ILE A 124 -6.13 -12.28 -11.92
N ALA A 125 -5.63 -12.64 -10.73
CA ALA A 125 -5.62 -14.02 -10.23
C ALA A 125 -6.34 -14.17 -8.88
N LEU A 126 -7.39 -13.39 -8.64
CA LEU A 126 -8.18 -13.51 -7.41
C LEU A 126 -9.11 -14.72 -7.49
N ASN A 127 -8.88 -15.70 -6.63
CA ASN A 127 -9.70 -16.90 -6.53
C ASN A 127 -10.95 -16.65 -5.67
N LYS A 128 -11.98 -17.49 -5.86
CA LYS A 128 -13.24 -17.43 -5.11
C LYS A 128 -13.07 -17.63 -3.60
N ASP A 129 -12.02 -18.34 -3.19
CA ASP A 129 -11.67 -18.55 -1.77
C ASP A 129 -10.84 -17.39 -1.18
N GLY A 130 -10.63 -16.31 -1.95
CA GLY A 130 -9.89 -15.13 -1.53
C GLY A 130 -8.36 -15.25 -1.69
N THR A 131 -7.84 -16.44 -2.03
CA THR A 131 -6.43 -16.60 -2.39
C THR A 131 -6.11 -15.88 -3.68
N TRP A 132 -4.84 -15.54 -3.89
CA TRP A 132 -4.34 -14.93 -5.11
C TRP A 132 -3.23 -15.78 -5.71
N GLY A 133 -3.32 -16.06 -7.00
CA GLY A 133 -2.37 -16.91 -7.73
C GLY A 133 -3.08 -17.99 -8.53
N VAL A 134 -2.30 -18.69 -9.35
CA VAL A 134 -2.81 -19.75 -10.23
C VAL A 134 -3.03 -21.02 -9.42
N LYS A 135 -4.17 -21.68 -9.64
CA LYS A 135 -4.48 -22.98 -9.02
C LYS A 135 -4.19 -24.12 -9.98
N ASP A 136 -3.60 -25.19 -9.46
CA ASP A 136 -3.40 -26.44 -10.18
C ASP A 136 -4.71 -27.24 -10.36
N GLN A 137 -4.61 -28.41 -10.98
CA GLN A 137 -5.75 -29.28 -11.26
C GLN A 137 -6.44 -29.81 -9.99
N ASP A 138 -5.72 -29.84 -8.87
CA ASP A 138 -6.22 -30.27 -7.56
C ASP A 138 -6.79 -29.10 -6.74
N GLY A 139 -6.73 -27.88 -7.27
CA GLY A 139 -7.24 -26.67 -6.64
C GLY A 139 -6.28 -26.03 -5.63
N ASN A 140 -5.02 -26.50 -5.56
CA ASN A 140 -3.97 -25.92 -4.73
C ASN A 140 -3.27 -24.78 -5.48
N LEU A 141 -2.66 -23.84 -4.76
CA LEU A 141 -1.86 -22.78 -5.39
C LEU A 141 -0.57 -23.35 -5.98
N SER A 142 -0.33 -23.08 -7.26
CA SER A 142 0.91 -23.43 -7.95
C SER A 142 1.89 -22.26 -7.91
N TYR A 143 3.00 -22.41 -7.19
CA TYR A 143 4.03 -21.38 -7.12
C TYR A 143 4.65 -21.07 -8.49
N GLU A 144 4.98 -22.12 -9.26
CA GLU A 144 5.62 -21.99 -10.58
C GLU A 144 4.72 -21.20 -11.56
N GLN A 145 3.47 -21.61 -11.70
CA GLN A 145 2.51 -20.93 -12.58
C GLN A 145 2.21 -19.50 -12.09
N THR A 146 2.14 -19.29 -10.77
CA THR A 146 1.96 -17.95 -10.21
C THR A 146 3.18 -17.05 -10.47
N ALA A 147 4.39 -17.60 -10.41
CA ALA A 147 5.62 -16.88 -10.71
C ALA A 147 5.73 -16.49 -12.19
N GLU A 148 5.30 -17.38 -13.10
CA GLU A 148 5.18 -17.06 -14.53
C GLU A 148 4.16 -15.95 -14.76
N LEU A 149 3.00 -16.04 -14.12
CA LEU A 149 1.95 -15.03 -14.20
C LEU A 149 2.42 -13.66 -13.69
N ILE A 150 3.11 -13.59 -12.55
CA ILE A 150 3.68 -12.34 -12.01
C ILE A 150 4.63 -11.69 -13.03
N GLN A 151 5.49 -12.47 -13.67
CA GLN A 151 6.41 -11.95 -14.69
C GLN A 151 5.66 -11.44 -15.92
N ALA A 152 4.66 -12.19 -16.41
CA ALA A 152 3.83 -11.79 -17.55
C ALA A 152 3.07 -10.48 -17.29
N ILE A 153 2.42 -10.37 -16.13
CA ILE A 153 1.76 -9.14 -15.66
C ILE A 153 2.75 -7.97 -15.66
N THR A 154 3.91 -8.17 -15.02
CA THR A 154 4.90 -7.10 -14.85
C THR A 154 5.40 -6.57 -16.19
N ILE A 155 5.75 -7.47 -17.12
CA ILE A 155 6.23 -7.09 -18.45
C ILE A 155 5.14 -6.33 -19.20
N HIS A 156 3.92 -6.87 -19.23
CA HIS A 156 2.86 -6.26 -20.01
C HIS A 156 2.45 -4.88 -19.48
N PHE A 157 2.39 -4.71 -18.17
CA PHE A 157 2.06 -3.41 -17.56
C PHE A 157 3.19 -2.40 -17.70
N ALA A 158 4.45 -2.85 -17.69
CA ALA A 158 5.61 -2.02 -17.98
C ALA A 158 5.58 -1.45 -19.40
N GLU A 159 5.26 -2.28 -20.38
CA GLU A 159 5.08 -1.89 -21.79
C GLU A 159 3.88 -0.95 -21.99
N SER A 160 2.85 -1.10 -21.16
CA SER A 160 1.64 -0.26 -21.19
C SER A 160 1.84 1.14 -20.59
N GLY A 161 2.97 1.41 -19.95
CA GLY A 161 3.34 2.77 -19.51
C GLY A 161 3.11 3.10 -18.03
N MET A 162 3.07 2.09 -17.15
CA MET A 162 3.11 2.32 -15.69
C MET A 162 4.45 2.93 -15.23
N ASP A 163 4.43 3.61 -14.09
CA ASP A 163 5.64 4.09 -13.40
C ASP A 163 6.03 3.21 -12.20
N SER A 164 5.04 2.56 -11.60
CA SER A 164 5.24 1.65 -10.48
C SER A 164 4.25 0.48 -10.54
N ILE A 165 4.68 -0.67 -10.02
CA ILE A 165 3.82 -1.84 -9.80
C ILE A 165 3.77 -2.18 -8.32
N ILE A 166 2.58 -2.50 -7.82
CA ILE A 166 2.39 -3.00 -6.47
C ILE A 166 2.56 -4.51 -6.44
N THR A 167 3.42 -5.01 -5.56
CA THR A 167 3.43 -6.42 -5.17
C THR A 167 2.49 -6.62 -3.99
N LEU A 168 1.74 -7.72 -4.02
CA LEU A 168 0.59 -7.95 -3.15
C LEU A 168 1.00 -8.42 -1.75
N GLY A 169 2.24 -8.85 -1.54
CA GLY A 169 2.71 -9.37 -0.26
C GLY A 169 2.00 -10.67 0.10
N ARG A 170 1.84 -11.55 -0.89
CA ARG A 170 1.08 -12.81 -0.78
C ARG A 170 1.84 -14.04 -1.26
N ILE A 171 2.89 -13.84 -2.05
CA ILE A 171 3.69 -14.90 -2.66
C ILE A 171 5.14 -14.69 -2.21
N GLU A 172 5.81 -15.77 -1.80
CA GLU A 172 7.23 -15.70 -1.48
C GLU A 172 8.02 -15.23 -2.71
N HIS A 173 9.04 -14.39 -2.53
CA HIS A 173 9.87 -13.86 -3.62
C HIS A 173 9.14 -13.00 -4.68
N GLU A 174 7.91 -12.55 -4.42
CA GLU A 174 7.13 -11.73 -5.38
C GLU A 174 7.90 -10.50 -5.88
N VAL A 175 8.59 -9.79 -4.98
CA VAL A 175 9.43 -8.63 -5.33
C VAL A 175 10.60 -9.02 -6.23
N LEU A 176 11.28 -10.13 -5.93
CA LEU A 176 12.41 -10.62 -6.73
C LEU A 176 11.95 -11.00 -8.14
N LEU A 177 10.85 -11.73 -8.27
CA LEU A 177 10.25 -12.13 -9.55
C LEU A 177 9.87 -10.90 -10.38
N THR A 178 9.26 -9.91 -9.75
CA THR A 178 8.92 -8.61 -10.38
C THR A 178 10.17 -7.87 -10.85
N ARG A 179 11.23 -7.82 -10.03
CA ARG A 179 12.50 -7.17 -10.39
C ARG A 179 13.16 -7.86 -11.59
N GLN A 180 13.22 -9.19 -11.58
CA GLN A 180 13.79 -9.98 -12.68
C GLN A 180 13.02 -9.75 -13.99
N ALA A 181 11.68 -9.68 -13.92
CA ALA A 181 10.86 -9.38 -15.09
C ALA A 181 11.18 -8.00 -15.70
N LEU A 182 11.31 -6.97 -14.88
CA LEU A 182 11.67 -5.62 -15.32
C LEU A 182 13.09 -5.55 -15.92
N GLU A 183 14.05 -6.26 -15.31
CA GLU A 183 15.43 -6.33 -15.83
C GLU A 183 15.50 -7.03 -17.18
N LYS A 184 14.73 -8.10 -17.38
CA LYS A 184 14.65 -8.84 -18.66
C LYS A 184 14.25 -7.94 -19.83
N ILE A 185 13.39 -6.95 -19.59
CA ILE A 185 12.96 -5.97 -20.60
C ILE A 185 13.67 -4.61 -20.48
N GLN A 186 14.74 -4.53 -19.67
CA GLN A 186 15.55 -3.32 -19.47
C GLN A 186 14.76 -2.10 -18.96
N ARG A 187 13.68 -2.32 -18.20
CA ARG A 187 12.82 -1.28 -17.62
C ARG A 187 13.10 -1.07 -16.12
N THR A 188 14.35 -0.79 -15.79
CA THR A 188 14.79 -0.52 -14.41
C THR A 188 14.31 0.83 -13.87
N ASP A 189 13.72 1.68 -14.72
CA ASP A 189 13.08 2.95 -14.34
C ASP A 189 11.77 2.74 -13.55
N ILE A 190 11.13 1.59 -13.74
CA ILE A 190 9.87 1.26 -13.08
C ILE A 190 10.14 0.89 -11.61
N LYS A 191 9.38 1.52 -10.72
CA LYS A 191 9.46 1.29 -9.28
C LYS A 191 8.66 0.05 -8.87
N ILE A 192 9.09 -0.59 -7.79
CA ILE A 192 8.34 -1.66 -7.13
C ILE A 192 7.85 -1.12 -5.78
N SER A 193 6.53 -1.18 -5.58
CA SER A 193 5.82 -0.73 -4.39
C SER A 193 5.29 -1.95 -3.62
N SER A 194 6.05 -2.51 -2.71
CA SER A 194 5.61 -3.74 -2.04
C SER A 194 4.64 -3.48 -0.90
N PHE A 195 3.51 -4.19 -0.86
CA PHE A 195 2.74 -4.40 0.37
C PHE A 195 3.50 -5.34 1.32
N SER A 196 4.71 -4.95 1.71
CA SER A 196 5.62 -5.74 2.54
C SER A 196 5.07 -6.08 3.92
N GLN A 197 4.21 -5.22 4.45
CA GLN A 197 3.58 -5.37 5.74
C GLN A 197 2.07 -5.46 5.54
N ASN A 198 1.66 -6.50 4.79
CA ASN A 198 0.27 -6.78 4.48
C ASN A 198 -0.33 -7.76 5.49
N SER A 199 -1.19 -7.24 6.36
CA SER A 199 -1.84 -8.07 7.37
C SER A 199 -3.07 -8.81 6.85
N GLU A 200 -3.32 -10.01 7.40
CA GLU A 200 -4.55 -10.79 7.21
C GLU A 200 -5.73 -10.16 7.98
N THR A 201 -6.06 -8.91 7.63
CA THR A 201 -7.13 -8.14 8.27
C THR A 201 -8.49 -8.42 7.62
N LYS A 202 -9.51 -8.64 8.45
CA LYS A 202 -10.92 -8.78 8.03
C LYS A 202 -11.55 -7.45 7.60
N ASN A 203 -10.88 -6.33 7.87
CA ASN A 203 -11.30 -5.01 7.44
C ASN A 203 -10.96 -4.75 5.96
N ALA A 204 -10.21 -5.64 5.31
CA ALA A 204 -10.04 -5.63 3.87
C ALA A 204 -11.24 -6.35 3.21
N TYR A 205 -11.55 -5.99 1.95
CA TYR A 205 -12.53 -6.68 1.10
C TYR A 205 -14.02 -6.47 1.41
N ILE A 206 -14.39 -5.42 2.17
CA ILE A 206 -15.80 -5.09 2.43
C ILE A 206 -16.65 -4.88 1.16
N TYR A 207 -16.01 -4.60 0.02
CA TYR A 207 -16.65 -4.40 -1.28
C TYR A 207 -17.00 -5.71 -2.01
N LEU A 208 -16.57 -6.87 -1.51
CA LEU A 208 -16.96 -8.16 -2.10
C LEU A 208 -18.40 -8.47 -1.71
N GLU A 209 -19.26 -8.68 -2.71
CA GLU A 209 -20.68 -9.05 -2.51
C GLU A 209 -20.83 -10.37 -1.75
N HIS A 210 -19.90 -11.30 -1.98
CA HIS A 210 -19.78 -12.55 -1.24
C HIS A 210 -18.44 -12.57 -0.53
N THR A 211 -18.44 -12.29 0.77
CA THR A 211 -17.25 -12.46 1.61
C THR A 211 -17.12 -13.96 1.90
N PRO A 212 -15.99 -14.61 1.55
CA PRO A 212 -15.78 -16.01 1.92
C PRO A 212 -15.90 -16.21 3.44
N ASP A 213 -16.48 -17.32 3.88
CA ASP A 213 -16.61 -17.65 5.31
C ASP A 213 -15.26 -17.70 6.03
N LYS A 214 -14.18 -18.00 5.29
CA LYS A 214 -12.80 -17.96 5.74
C LYS A 214 -12.02 -16.91 4.93
N LEU A 215 -11.77 -15.75 5.55
CA LEU A 215 -10.91 -14.70 5.01
C LEU A 215 -9.42 -14.91 5.28
N ASP A 216 -9.08 -15.90 6.10
CA ASP A 216 -7.69 -16.27 6.34
C ASP A 216 -7.19 -17.15 5.20
N THR A 217 -6.52 -16.50 4.25
CA THR A 217 -6.00 -17.12 3.04
C THR A 217 -4.71 -17.90 3.30
N GLY A 218 -4.06 -17.69 4.45
CA GLY A 218 -2.73 -18.18 4.73
C GLY A 218 -1.61 -17.55 3.89
N GLN A 219 -1.94 -16.57 3.03
CA GLN A 219 -0.96 -15.88 2.19
C GLN A 219 -0.46 -14.57 2.79
N LYS A 220 -1.18 -13.99 3.75
CA LYS A 220 -0.77 -12.75 4.43
C LYS A 220 -0.31 -13.02 5.84
N ILE A 221 0.36 -12.04 6.42
CA ILE A 221 0.90 -12.12 7.78
C ILE A 221 -0.22 -11.87 8.79
N LEU A 222 -0.32 -12.70 9.82
CA LEU A 222 -1.38 -12.55 10.83
C LEU A 222 -1.27 -11.19 11.56
N VAL A 223 -2.42 -10.62 11.90
CA VAL A 223 -2.49 -9.39 12.70
C VAL A 223 -1.81 -9.62 14.05
N GLY A 224 -0.88 -8.74 14.41
CA GLY A 224 -0.11 -8.83 15.65
C GLY A 224 1.26 -9.49 15.49
N ASN A 225 1.55 -10.15 14.37
CA ASN A 225 2.87 -10.71 14.06
C ASN A 225 3.86 -9.60 13.64
N PHE A 226 4.12 -8.66 14.55
CA PHE A 226 4.95 -7.48 14.32
C PHE A 226 6.36 -7.83 13.83
N THR A 227 7.01 -8.81 14.47
CA THR A 227 8.37 -9.22 14.11
C THR A 227 8.44 -9.76 12.68
N GLU A 228 7.47 -10.60 12.30
CA GLU A 228 7.38 -11.21 10.98
C GLU A 228 7.16 -10.16 9.88
N MET A 229 6.27 -9.19 10.09
CA MET A 229 6.05 -8.09 9.14
C MET A 229 7.31 -7.27 8.87
N ASN A 230 8.09 -6.96 9.91
CA ASN A 230 9.34 -6.21 9.73
C ASN A 230 10.43 -7.06 9.04
N ILE A 231 10.48 -8.37 9.31
CA ILE A 231 11.41 -9.27 8.62
C ILE A 231 11.05 -9.37 7.13
N GLN A 232 9.76 -9.52 6.79
CA GLN A 232 9.32 -9.55 5.39
C GLN A 232 9.59 -8.22 4.67
N MET A 233 9.45 -7.08 5.35
CA MET A 233 9.85 -5.79 4.79
C MET A 233 11.35 -5.74 4.45
N LEU A 234 12.22 -6.24 5.31
CA LEU A 234 13.66 -6.24 5.05
C LEU A 234 14.03 -7.18 3.90
N THR A 235 13.36 -8.33 3.77
CA THR A 235 13.57 -9.25 2.64
C THR A 235 13.09 -8.64 1.32
N ASP A 236 11.95 -7.96 1.30
CA ASP A 236 11.47 -7.24 0.12
C ASP A 236 12.42 -6.12 -0.32
N VAL A 237 13.01 -5.38 0.64
CA VAL A 237 14.03 -4.36 0.33
C VAL A 237 15.27 -4.99 -0.28
N LEU A 238 15.73 -6.11 0.29
CA LEU A 238 16.86 -6.87 -0.25
C LEU A 238 16.58 -7.37 -1.68
N ASP A 239 15.34 -7.80 -1.95
CA ASP A 239 14.90 -8.30 -3.25
C ASP A 239 14.66 -7.17 -4.29
N GLY A 240 14.77 -5.91 -3.88
CA GLY A 240 14.78 -4.76 -4.79
C GLY A 240 13.53 -3.88 -4.77
N SER A 241 12.76 -3.90 -3.69
CA SER A 241 11.65 -2.96 -3.49
C SER A 241 12.14 -1.51 -3.42
N ASN A 242 11.44 -0.60 -4.11
CA ASN A 242 11.73 0.84 -4.05
C ASN A 242 10.92 1.53 -2.95
N GLN A 243 9.76 0.97 -2.61
CA GLN A 243 8.84 1.50 -1.62
C GLN A 243 8.23 0.34 -0.85
N VAL A 244 8.19 0.44 0.48
CA VAL A 244 7.49 -0.53 1.32
C VAL A 244 6.20 0.12 1.82
N ILE A 245 5.10 -0.60 1.74
CA ILE A 245 3.77 -0.09 2.07
C ILE A 245 3.18 -0.91 3.22
N VAL A 246 2.75 -0.20 4.26
CA VAL A 246 2.03 -0.77 5.40
C VAL A 246 0.54 -0.86 5.09
N LYS A 247 -0.04 -2.03 5.30
CA LYS A 247 -1.45 -2.30 5.03
C LYS A 247 -2.08 -3.16 6.15
N PRO A 248 -3.03 -2.61 6.92
CA PRO A 248 -3.70 -1.31 6.77
C PRO A 248 -2.92 -0.12 7.37
N LEU A 249 -3.31 1.10 6.98
CA LEU A 249 -2.69 2.38 7.36
C LEU A 249 -2.64 2.60 8.88
N GLU A 250 -3.63 2.10 9.60
CA GLU A 250 -3.80 2.28 11.05
C GLU A 250 -2.68 1.61 11.89
N ASN A 251 -1.83 0.78 11.26
CA ASN A 251 -0.66 0.21 11.90
C ASN A 251 0.50 1.23 11.96
N PHE A 252 0.28 2.38 12.62
CA PHE A 252 1.25 3.47 12.73
C PHE A 252 2.60 3.01 13.31
N GLN A 253 2.58 2.05 14.24
CA GLN A 253 3.78 1.44 14.82
C GLN A 253 4.64 0.70 13.77
N LEU A 254 4.03 0.09 12.75
CA LEU A 254 4.78 -0.54 11.66
C LEU A 254 5.35 0.52 10.72
N ILE A 255 4.63 1.61 10.47
CA ILE A 255 5.13 2.74 9.66
C ILE A 255 6.38 3.34 10.32
N LEU A 256 6.31 3.61 11.62
CA LEU A 256 7.44 4.10 12.39
C LEU A 256 8.60 3.09 12.41
N MET A 257 8.30 1.80 12.62
CA MET A 257 9.34 0.76 12.64
C MET A 257 10.05 0.63 11.30
N ALA A 258 9.32 0.67 10.19
CA ALA A 258 9.88 0.69 8.84
C ALA A 258 10.83 1.89 8.67
N GLN A 259 10.39 3.09 9.09
CA GLN A 259 11.24 4.28 9.03
C GLN A 259 12.54 4.12 9.83
N LEU A 260 12.47 3.60 11.05
CA LEU A 260 13.65 3.41 11.91
C LEU A 260 14.61 2.35 11.36
N LEU A 261 14.09 1.20 10.92
CA LEU A 261 14.90 0.10 10.37
C LEU A 261 15.61 0.49 9.08
N LEU A 262 14.95 1.26 8.21
CA LEU A 262 15.53 1.68 6.93
C LEU A 262 16.54 2.82 7.08
N ALA A 263 16.36 3.69 8.09
CA ALA A 263 17.18 4.89 8.27
C ALA A 263 18.37 4.72 9.23
N ASN A 264 18.35 3.76 10.16
CA ASN A 264 19.35 3.64 11.22
C ASN A 264 20.00 2.25 11.27
N ALA A 265 21.25 2.16 10.80
CA ALA A 265 22.02 0.92 10.77
C ALA A 265 22.23 0.26 12.14
N ASN A 266 22.42 1.04 13.20
CA ASN A 266 22.60 0.50 14.56
C ASN A 266 21.29 -0.11 15.06
N PHE A 267 20.18 0.61 14.89
CA PHE A 267 18.87 0.10 15.24
C PHE A 267 18.50 -1.16 14.46
N LEU A 268 18.81 -1.20 13.15
CA LEU A 268 18.66 -2.40 12.33
C LEU A 268 19.46 -3.57 12.90
N SER A 269 20.74 -3.34 13.23
CA SER A 269 21.60 -4.37 13.80
C SER A 269 21.02 -4.92 15.12
N ASP A 270 20.67 -4.04 16.05
CA ASP A 270 20.12 -4.41 17.35
C ASP A 270 18.80 -5.19 17.20
N TYR A 271 17.93 -4.73 16.28
CA TYR A 271 16.68 -5.41 15.97
C TYR A 271 16.91 -6.83 15.43
N LEU A 272 17.82 -6.99 14.46
CA LEU A 272 18.10 -8.30 13.86
C LEU A 272 18.76 -9.29 14.84
N HIS A 273 19.51 -8.81 15.83
CA HIS A 273 20.07 -9.64 16.90
C HIS A 273 19.08 -9.92 18.04
N SER A 274 17.88 -9.33 18.02
CA SER A 274 16.92 -9.48 19.11
C SER A 274 16.39 -10.92 19.25
N PRO A 275 16.07 -11.40 20.47
CA PRO A 275 15.55 -12.75 20.69
C PRO A 275 14.31 -13.11 19.85
N PRO A 276 13.29 -12.22 19.68
CA PRO A 276 12.13 -12.54 18.84
C PRO A 276 12.49 -12.78 17.37
N VAL A 277 13.42 -12.00 16.80
CA VAL A 277 13.89 -12.22 15.42
C VAL A 277 14.61 -13.56 15.33
N GLN A 278 15.56 -13.81 16.23
CA GLN A 278 16.34 -15.05 16.22
C GLN A 278 15.47 -16.30 16.40
N ALA A 279 14.38 -16.21 17.16
CA ALA A 279 13.39 -17.28 17.27
C ALA A 279 12.67 -17.54 15.94
N LEU A 280 12.27 -16.48 15.23
CA LEU A 280 11.59 -16.59 13.93
C LEU A 280 12.51 -17.18 12.85
N LEU A 281 13.78 -16.76 12.79
CA LEU A 281 14.74 -17.27 11.78
C LEU A 281 14.99 -18.78 11.90
N ARG A 282 14.80 -19.37 13.08
CA ARG A 282 14.90 -20.84 13.25
C ARG A 282 13.75 -21.61 12.63
N LEU A 283 12.64 -20.93 12.32
CA LEU A 283 11.43 -21.55 11.76
C LEU A 283 11.43 -21.55 10.22
N ASN A 284 12.24 -20.71 9.57
CA ASN A 284 12.28 -20.60 8.11
C ASN A 284 13.71 -20.34 7.62
N GLU A 285 14.31 -21.36 6.98
CA GLU A 285 15.69 -21.32 6.49
C GLU A 285 15.91 -20.29 5.37
N SER A 286 14.98 -20.18 4.41
CA SER A 286 15.03 -19.21 3.31
C SER A 286 15.13 -17.77 3.84
N THR A 287 14.25 -17.43 4.79
CA THR A 287 14.26 -16.14 5.48
C THR A 287 15.54 -15.94 6.29
N ALA A 288 16.02 -16.97 7.00
CA ALA A 288 17.26 -16.90 7.76
C ALA A 288 18.47 -16.58 6.86
N GLN A 289 18.57 -17.20 5.69
CA GLN A 289 19.65 -16.94 4.73
C GLN A 289 19.65 -15.48 4.26
N LYS A 290 18.48 -14.94 3.90
CA LYS A 290 18.33 -13.52 3.51
C LYS A 290 18.73 -12.56 4.64
N ILE A 291 18.25 -12.81 5.86
CA ILE A 291 18.57 -11.95 7.01
C ILE A 291 20.04 -12.06 7.39
N ASN A 292 20.64 -13.24 7.33
CA ASN A 292 22.08 -13.40 7.53
C ASN A 292 22.88 -12.62 6.50
N ARG A 293 22.45 -12.58 5.23
CA ARG A 293 23.09 -11.74 4.21
C ARG A 293 23.04 -10.26 4.59
N ILE A 294 21.93 -9.77 5.14
CA ILE A 294 21.82 -8.39 5.66
C ILE A 294 22.80 -8.18 6.83
N LEU A 295 22.82 -9.09 7.81
CA LEU A 295 23.71 -9.00 8.98
C LEU A 295 25.20 -8.93 8.62
N HIS A 296 25.64 -9.72 7.64
CA HIS A 296 27.03 -9.70 7.18
C HIS A 296 27.40 -8.45 6.35
N HIS A 297 26.39 -7.73 5.85
CA HIS A 297 26.56 -6.59 4.93
C HIS A 297 25.70 -5.38 5.35
N ILE A 298 25.59 -5.11 6.65
CA ILE A 298 24.76 -4.02 7.18
C ILE A 298 25.06 -2.67 6.53
N PRO A 299 26.33 -2.23 6.36
CA PRO A 299 26.61 -0.95 5.72
C PRO A 299 26.09 -0.87 4.27
N GLN A 300 26.25 -1.95 3.49
CA GLN A 300 25.77 -2.00 2.11
C GLN A 300 24.24 -2.03 2.05
N PHE A 301 23.60 -2.81 2.93
CA PHE A 301 22.15 -2.85 3.02
C PHE A 301 21.59 -1.50 3.46
N HIS A 302 22.22 -0.81 4.41
CA HIS A 302 21.79 0.52 4.87
C HIS A 302 21.85 1.58 3.76
N GLU A 303 22.91 1.55 2.94
CA GLU A 303 23.04 2.39 1.75
C GLU A 303 21.93 2.15 0.71
N LEU A 304 21.46 0.90 0.60
CA LEU A 304 20.31 0.52 -0.22
C LEU A 304 19.01 1.00 0.45
N SER A 305 18.79 0.66 1.72
CA SER A 305 17.54 0.86 2.44
C SER A 305 17.20 2.32 2.67
N ARG A 306 18.19 3.21 2.84
CA ARG A 306 17.97 4.65 3.03
C ARG A 306 17.33 5.34 1.82
N LYS A 307 17.35 4.69 0.64
CA LYS A 307 16.70 5.16 -0.59
C LYS A 307 15.25 4.69 -0.70
N VAL A 308 14.88 3.67 0.07
CA VAL A 308 13.53 3.11 0.09
C VAL A 308 12.60 4.06 0.84
N LYS A 309 11.41 4.26 0.28
CA LYS A 309 10.37 5.11 0.89
C LYS A 309 9.30 4.27 1.58
N VAL A 310 8.62 4.85 2.56
CA VAL A 310 7.57 4.20 3.36
C VAL A 310 6.21 4.76 2.95
N GLY A 311 5.33 3.90 2.46
CA GLY A 311 3.94 4.22 2.16
C GLY A 311 2.97 3.59 3.15
N ALA A 312 1.72 4.03 3.09
CA ALA A 312 0.63 3.46 3.87
C ALA A 312 -0.61 3.29 2.97
N TYR A 313 -1.45 2.30 3.28
CA TYR A 313 -2.65 2.02 2.49
C TYR A 313 -3.88 1.87 3.38
N SER A 314 -4.90 2.73 3.21
CA SER A 314 -6.17 2.54 3.88
C SER A 314 -7.01 1.50 3.15
N VAL A 315 -7.47 0.49 3.89
CA VAL A 315 -8.23 -0.61 3.32
C VAL A 315 -9.69 -0.21 3.09
N SER A 316 -10.41 -1.00 2.30
CA SER A 316 -11.79 -0.68 1.94
C SER A 316 -12.72 -0.57 3.15
N GLY A 317 -12.53 -1.39 4.19
CA GLY A 317 -13.32 -1.29 5.41
C GLY A 317 -13.03 -0.01 6.22
N THR A 318 -11.81 0.51 6.19
CA THR A 318 -11.48 1.84 6.73
C THR A 318 -12.32 2.92 6.05
N TYR A 319 -12.33 2.92 4.71
CA TYR A 319 -13.16 3.84 3.93
C TYR A 319 -14.64 3.71 4.29
N TYR A 320 -15.16 2.48 4.35
CA TYR A 320 -16.56 2.22 4.69
C TYR A 320 -16.93 2.75 6.08
N MET A 321 -16.11 2.48 7.10
CA MET A 321 -16.33 2.98 8.46
C MET A 321 -16.33 4.51 8.51
N GLN A 322 -15.39 5.15 7.80
CA GLN A 322 -15.33 6.62 7.72
C GLN A 322 -16.58 7.20 7.06
N LYS A 323 -17.10 6.56 6.00
CA LYS A 323 -18.35 6.97 5.37
C LYS A 323 -19.59 6.70 6.23
N LYS A 324 -19.57 5.70 7.10
CA LYS A 324 -20.61 5.52 8.13
C LYS A 324 -20.58 6.62 9.18
N ILE A 325 -19.39 7.02 9.63
CA ILE A 325 -19.23 8.15 10.55
C ILE A 325 -19.75 9.46 9.92
N GLU A 326 -19.47 9.70 8.64
CA GLU A 326 -20.00 10.85 7.90
C GLU A 326 -21.52 10.87 7.90
N GLN A 327 -22.16 9.73 7.61
CA GLN A 327 -23.62 9.57 7.60
C GLN A 327 -24.26 9.73 8.98
N GLU A 328 -23.63 9.21 10.02
CA GLU A 328 -24.22 9.14 11.37
C GLU A 328 -23.94 10.39 12.23
N LYS A 329 -22.85 11.11 11.97
CA LYS A 329 -22.43 12.26 12.78
C LYS A 329 -22.51 13.56 12.00
N SER A 330 -21.55 13.77 11.11
CA SER A 330 -21.49 14.89 10.17
C SER A 330 -20.24 14.76 9.31
N GLU A 331 -20.25 15.44 8.17
CA GLU A 331 -19.09 15.59 7.29
C GLU A 331 -17.88 16.17 8.00
N ARG A 332 -18.08 17.23 8.82
CA ARG A 332 -16.98 17.84 9.59
C ARG A 332 -16.37 16.89 10.63
N PHE A 333 -17.20 16.09 11.30
CA PHE A 333 -16.69 15.11 12.26
C PHE A 333 -15.89 14.01 11.56
N ALA A 334 -16.40 13.49 10.43
CA ALA A 334 -15.68 12.52 9.62
C ALA A 334 -14.35 13.08 9.09
N TYR A 335 -14.33 14.35 8.65
CA TYR A 335 -13.11 15.03 8.21
C TYR A 335 -12.04 15.01 9.29
N ASN A 336 -12.38 15.38 10.53
CA ASN A 336 -11.44 15.38 11.65
C ASN A 336 -10.89 13.97 11.94
N VAL A 337 -11.74 12.94 11.93
CA VAL A 337 -11.31 11.55 12.14
C VAL A 337 -10.33 11.09 11.05
N VAL A 338 -10.60 11.45 9.80
CA VAL A 338 -9.69 11.16 8.67
C VAL A 338 -8.39 11.95 8.82
N GLU A 339 -8.45 13.25 9.14
CA GLU A 339 -7.30 14.11 9.35
C GLU A 339 -6.36 13.57 10.44
N GLU A 340 -6.91 13.14 11.58
CA GLU A 340 -6.14 12.56 12.69
C GLU A 340 -5.39 11.29 12.27
N SER A 341 -6.06 10.39 11.55
CA SER A 341 -5.45 9.15 11.06
C SER A 341 -4.30 9.44 10.07
N LEU A 342 -4.53 10.35 9.13
CA LEU A 342 -3.54 10.75 8.14
C LEU A 342 -2.35 11.49 8.79
N ALA A 343 -2.60 12.39 9.73
CA ALA A 343 -1.54 13.10 10.46
C ALA A 343 -0.65 12.12 11.25
N ASN A 344 -1.24 11.11 11.90
CA ASN A 344 -0.48 10.07 12.60
C ASN A 344 0.38 9.22 11.64
N ALA A 345 -0.15 8.87 10.47
CA ALA A 345 0.61 8.17 9.44
C ALA A 345 1.79 9.02 8.92
N LEU A 346 1.57 10.31 8.67
CA LEU A 346 2.61 11.26 8.25
C LEU A 346 3.70 11.43 9.32
N ALA A 347 3.31 11.62 10.58
CA ALA A 347 4.24 11.75 11.70
C ALA A 347 5.09 10.48 11.87
N SER A 348 4.48 9.30 11.71
CA SER A 348 5.17 8.01 11.82
C SER A 348 6.14 7.76 10.67
N ALA A 349 5.78 8.14 9.44
CA ALA A 349 6.64 7.96 8.27
C ALA A 349 7.77 9.02 8.19
N GLY A 350 7.54 10.21 8.75
CA GLY A 350 8.46 11.32 8.75
C GLY A 350 8.96 11.68 7.33
N PRO A 351 10.26 11.99 7.15
CA PRO A 351 10.82 12.37 5.84
C PRO A 351 10.92 11.20 4.84
N SER A 352 10.67 9.97 5.28
CA SER A 352 10.71 8.78 4.45
C SER A 352 9.38 8.51 3.75
N LEU A 353 8.34 9.30 4.01
CA LEU A 353 7.04 9.12 3.37
C LEU A 353 7.16 9.08 1.84
N TYR A 354 6.59 8.04 1.25
CA TYR A 354 6.29 7.98 -0.17
C TYR A 354 4.96 8.68 -0.45
N ARG A 355 3.86 7.96 -0.21
CA ARG A 355 2.47 8.37 -0.40
C ARG A 355 1.58 7.59 0.55
N ILE A 356 0.45 8.19 0.89
CA ILE A 356 -0.68 7.54 1.53
C ILE A 356 -1.68 7.19 0.43
N ILE A 357 -1.90 5.89 0.23
CA ILE A 357 -2.87 5.37 -0.72
C ILE A 357 -4.23 5.32 -0.02
N ASP A 358 -5.12 6.25 -0.37
CA ASP A 358 -6.40 6.43 0.33
C ASP A 358 -7.55 6.78 -0.62
N ARG A 359 -8.69 6.09 -0.47
CA ARG A 359 -9.89 6.33 -1.27
C ARG A 359 -10.57 7.67 -0.96
N ASN A 360 -10.38 8.18 0.25
CA ASN A 360 -10.86 9.49 0.70
C ASN A 360 -9.93 10.65 0.29
N ALA A 361 -8.81 10.43 -0.42
CA ALA A 361 -7.86 11.49 -0.74
C ALA A 361 -8.51 12.71 -1.43
N SER A 362 -9.25 12.49 -2.52
CA SER A 362 -9.96 13.57 -3.24
C SER A 362 -11.03 14.25 -2.40
N TRP A 363 -11.82 13.48 -1.65
CA TRP A 363 -12.84 14.01 -0.73
C TRP A 363 -12.18 14.86 0.37
N PHE A 364 -11.12 14.37 1.00
CA PHE A 364 -10.40 15.05 2.07
C PHE A 364 -9.86 16.42 1.61
N VAL A 365 -9.20 16.47 0.45
CA VAL A 365 -8.66 17.73 -0.08
C VAL A 365 -9.76 18.74 -0.40
N LYS A 366 -10.91 18.29 -0.91
CA LYS A 366 -12.08 19.16 -1.13
C LYS A 366 -12.61 19.74 0.19
N GLN A 367 -12.76 18.90 1.21
CA GLN A 367 -13.18 19.34 2.54
C GLN A 367 -12.20 20.34 3.15
N GLN A 368 -10.91 20.05 3.06
CA GLN A 368 -9.87 20.95 3.56
C GLN A 368 -9.93 22.33 2.90
N ARG A 369 -10.14 22.41 1.58
CA ARG A 369 -10.32 23.67 0.86
C ARG A 369 -11.60 24.40 1.27
N SER A 370 -12.70 23.68 1.45
CA SER A 370 -13.99 24.24 1.89
C SER A 370 -13.89 24.87 3.28
N LEU A 371 -13.14 24.26 4.21
CA LEU A 371 -12.93 24.78 5.56
C LEU A 371 -11.97 25.99 5.63
N GLN A 372 -11.22 26.26 4.56
CA GLN A 372 -10.29 27.39 4.45
C GLN A 372 -10.87 28.61 3.73
N ALA A 373 -11.94 28.42 2.96
CA ALA A 373 -12.70 29.48 2.29
C ALA A 373 -13.69 30.13 3.27
#